data_AF-A0A518DFV0-F1
#
_entry.id   AF-A0A518DFV0-F1
#
_cell.length_a   1.000
_cell.length_b   1.000
_cell.length_c   1.000
_cell.angle_alpha   90.00
_cell.angle_beta   90.00
_cell.angle_gamma   90.00
#
_symmetry.space_group_name_H-M   'P 1'
#
loop_
_entity.id
_entity.type
_entity.pdbx_description
1 polymer ?
#
loop_
_entity_poly.entity_id
_entity_poly.type
_entity_poly.pdbx_seq_one_letter_code
_entity_poly.pdbx_strand_id
1 'polypeptide(L)'
;MRTATLFLLAVAGPLLGAQARTWSDASGDYTLDAQLVTFNQRFVVLERDDHELVSIEITTLSDDDREYLASREAAQTAQQASQAPQTWTLRDGSQVTARVVDYAQQQLTLQRRRGRVYVNDRPLRNLPAFYQKIVPQIVAQAENLSRPTQAGLEDWLVGQRGGPRVFSVEGVLLETENGDEYGVPFSLLSDEDQRVLRPGLRAWQAEQQRENYQGQQDAAYRLRALAHARQQNNQVRREMAELSLNLQQAQAGITSAWEVTLYPAAGVSAAPRWVVVWGRDSRQATLRALEQNPGFVAGPVRRVARRVRR
;
A
#
# COMPACT_ATOMS: atom_id res chain seq x y z
N MET A 1 3.18 -64.18 13.78
CA MET A 1 2.48 -62.90 13.52
C MET A 1 3.39 -61.78 14.01
N ARG A 2 4.05 -61.05 13.11
CA ARG A 2 4.94 -59.93 13.45
C ARG A 2 4.21 -58.63 13.12
N THR A 3 3.87 -57.88 14.15
CA THR A 3 3.27 -56.56 14.10
C THR A 3 4.27 -55.56 13.52
N ALA A 4 3.91 -54.96 12.37
CA ALA A 4 4.66 -53.87 11.76
C ALA A 4 4.10 -52.55 12.28
N THR A 5 4.87 -51.88 13.15
CA THR A 5 4.57 -50.53 13.63
C THR A 5 4.97 -49.54 12.54
N LEU A 6 3.98 -48.95 11.84
CA LEU A 6 4.21 -47.83 10.93
C LEU A 6 4.54 -46.57 11.74
N PHE A 7 5.77 -46.10 11.61
CA PHE A 7 6.19 -44.77 12.07
C PHE A 7 5.72 -43.75 11.03
N LEU A 8 4.67 -43.00 11.37
CA LEU A 8 4.20 -41.87 10.55
C LEU A 8 5.17 -40.70 10.78
N LEU A 9 6.14 -40.52 9.87
CA LEU A 9 6.97 -39.33 9.83
C LEU A 9 6.09 -38.15 9.38
N ALA A 10 5.70 -37.30 10.33
CA ALA A 10 5.14 -36.00 10.03
C ALA A 10 6.26 -35.12 9.45
N VAL A 11 6.27 -34.97 8.12
CA VAL A 11 7.11 -33.98 7.43
C VAL A 11 6.52 -32.60 7.75
N ALA A 12 7.08 -31.94 8.76
CA ALA A 12 6.89 -30.51 8.96
C ALA A 12 7.55 -29.78 7.77
N GLY A 13 6.74 -29.40 6.78
CA GLY A 13 7.20 -28.54 5.69
C GLY A 13 7.62 -27.17 6.26
N PRO A 14 8.74 -26.58 5.81
CA PRO A 14 9.10 -25.23 6.22
C PRO A 14 8.01 -24.26 5.76
N LEU A 15 7.46 -23.51 6.72
CA LEU A 15 6.70 -22.31 6.44
C LEU A 15 7.67 -21.32 5.79
N LEU A 16 7.62 -21.21 4.47
CA LEU A 16 8.34 -20.19 3.68
C LEU A 16 7.72 -18.82 3.98
N GLY A 17 7.97 -18.29 5.17
CA GLY A 17 7.91 -16.85 5.40
C GLY A 17 9.16 -16.25 4.79
N ALA A 18 9.02 -15.26 3.91
CA ALA A 18 10.17 -14.55 3.36
C ALA A 18 11.07 -14.11 4.53
N GLN A 19 12.32 -14.54 4.56
CA GLN A 19 13.16 -14.26 5.72
C GLN A 19 13.63 -12.81 5.66
N ALA A 20 13.58 -12.13 6.81
CA ALA A 20 14.22 -10.83 6.96
C ALA A 20 15.71 -10.99 6.61
N ARG A 21 16.20 -10.16 5.70
CA ARG A 21 17.61 -10.11 5.29
C ARG A 21 18.16 -8.71 5.46
N THR A 22 19.47 -8.60 5.59
CA THR A 22 20.16 -7.32 5.51
C THR A 22 20.29 -6.93 4.04
N TRP A 23 19.68 -5.81 3.68
CA TRP A 23 19.84 -5.13 2.41
C TRP A 23 20.92 -4.07 2.55
N SER A 24 21.64 -3.80 1.48
CA SER A 24 22.72 -2.82 1.46
C SER A 24 22.67 -1.97 0.20
N ASP A 25 23.22 -0.76 0.30
CA ASP A 25 23.37 0.11 -0.85
C ASP A 25 24.62 -0.27 -1.68
N ALA A 26 24.79 0.35 -2.84
CA ALA A 26 25.91 0.08 -3.74
C ALA A 26 27.29 0.36 -3.11
N SER A 27 27.37 1.20 -2.08
CA SER A 27 28.62 1.47 -1.35
C SER A 27 28.89 0.48 -0.22
N GLY A 28 27.85 -0.18 0.30
CA GLY A 28 27.93 -1.00 1.51
C GLY A 28 28.00 -0.21 2.82
N ASP A 29 28.00 1.13 2.74
CA ASP A 29 28.02 2.02 3.91
C ASP A 29 26.66 2.07 4.62
N TYR A 30 25.60 1.68 3.91
CA TYR A 30 24.24 1.67 4.44
C TYR A 30 23.67 0.27 4.38
N THR A 31 23.13 -0.18 5.51
CA THR A 31 22.42 -1.45 5.62
C THR A 31 21.03 -1.26 6.23
N LEU A 32 20.11 -2.15 5.85
CA LEU A 32 18.75 -2.18 6.33
C LEU A 32 18.29 -3.62 6.51
N ASP A 33 17.90 -3.99 7.73
CA ASP A 33 17.26 -5.28 7.97
C ASP A 33 15.77 -5.19 7.62
N ALA A 34 15.36 -5.96 6.60
CA ALA A 34 13.98 -5.93 6.12
C ALA A 34 13.60 -7.21 5.36
N GLN A 35 12.31 -7.50 5.34
CA GLN A 35 11.69 -8.56 4.56
C GLN A 35 11.31 -8.05 3.16
N LEU A 36 11.51 -8.88 2.14
CA LEU A 36 11.03 -8.58 0.79
C LEU A 36 9.50 -8.67 0.76
N VAL A 37 8.83 -7.58 0.36
CA VAL A 37 7.39 -7.59 0.07
C VAL A 37 7.17 -7.87 -1.41
N THR A 38 7.79 -7.10 -2.29
CA THR A 38 7.73 -7.26 -3.76
C THR A 38 8.79 -6.40 -4.45
N PHE A 39 9.09 -6.64 -5.72
CA PHE A 39 9.90 -5.73 -6.56
C PHE A 39 9.37 -5.67 -8.01
N ASN A 40 9.74 -4.62 -8.74
CA ASN A 40 9.56 -4.51 -10.19
C ASN A 40 10.91 -4.22 -10.86
N GLN A 41 10.94 -3.69 -12.09
CA GLN A 41 12.20 -3.38 -12.78
C GLN A 41 12.97 -2.18 -12.20
N ARG A 42 12.29 -1.33 -11.43
CA ARG A 42 12.83 -0.04 -10.96
C ARG A 42 12.97 0.03 -9.44
N PHE A 43 12.01 -0.50 -8.71
CA PHE A 43 11.93 -0.41 -7.27
C PHE A 43 11.77 -1.77 -6.61
N VAL A 44 12.37 -1.90 -5.43
CA VAL A 44 12.04 -2.93 -4.43
C VAL A 44 11.20 -2.30 -3.33
N VAL A 45 10.25 -3.05 -2.79
CA VAL A 45 9.49 -2.68 -1.59
C VAL A 45 9.82 -3.67 -0.48
N LEU A 46 10.28 -3.11 0.64
CA LEU A 46 10.77 -3.84 1.80
C LEU A 46 9.93 -3.49 3.02
N GLU A 47 9.71 -4.46 3.90
CA GLU A 47 9.06 -4.27 5.20
C GLU A 47 10.10 -4.45 6.31
N ARG A 48 10.25 -3.41 7.14
CA ARG A 48 11.16 -3.41 8.28
C ARG A 48 10.56 -4.16 9.48
N ASP A 49 11.37 -4.34 10.52
CA ASP A 49 10.95 -4.96 11.78
C ASP A 49 9.84 -4.18 12.51
N ASP A 50 9.85 -2.85 12.38
CA ASP A 50 8.78 -1.93 12.82
C ASP A 50 7.58 -1.91 11.87
N HIS A 51 7.51 -2.83 10.91
CA HIS A 51 6.44 -2.94 9.92
C HIS A 51 6.33 -1.72 8.99
N GLU A 52 7.38 -0.90 8.92
CA GLU A 52 7.49 0.20 7.98
C GLU A 52 7.79 -0.32 6.56
N LEU A 53 7.05 0.21 5.57
CA LEU A 53 7.32 -0.04 4.17
C LEU A 53 8.27 1.00 3.58
N VAL A 54 9.37 0.53 3.01
CA VAL A 54 10.36 1.34 2.33
C VAL A 54 10.44 0.94 0.87
N SER A 55 10.35 1.92 -0.04
CA SER A 55 10.57 1.73 -1.47
C SER A 55 11.95 2.27 -1.86
N ILE A 56 12.80 1.40 -2.40
CA ILE A 56 14.19 1.70 -2.76
C ILE A 56 14.38 1.45 -4.26
N GLU A 57 15.14 2.31 -4.94
CA GLU A 57 15.51 2.08 -6.35
C GLU A 57 16.50 0.90 -6.43
N ILE A 58 16.24 -0.07 -7.32
CA ILE A 58 17.08 -1.27 -7.45
C ILE A 58 18.52 -0.92 -7.84
N THR A 59 18.69 0.17 -8.58
CA THR A 59 19.98 0.70 -9.01
C THR A 59 20.85 1.19 -7.86
N THR A 60 20.25 1.50 -6.69
CA THR A 60 21.00 1.96 -5.51
C THR A 60 21.41 0.82 -4.58
N LEU A 61 20.93 -0.40 -4.80
CA LEU A 61 21.26 -1.57 -3.98
C LEU A 61 22.69 -2.08 -4.25
N SER A 62 23.18 -3.00 -3.43
CA SER A 62 24.41 -3.75 -3.71
C SER A 62 24.24 -4.72 -4.90
N ASP A 63 25.35 -5.23 -5.42
CA ASP A 63 25.32 -6.29 -6.44
C ASP A 63 24.67 -7.58 -5.90
N ASP A 64 24.99 -7.97 -4.66
CA ASP A 64 24.44 -9.16 -4.00
C ASP A 64 22.92 -9.07 -3.82
N ASP A 65 22.40 -7.89 -3.45
CA ASP A 65 20.96 -7.67 -3.32
C ASP A 65 20.26 -7.67 -4.69
N ARG A 66 20.90 -7.11 -5.72
CA ARG A 66 20.39 -7.19 -7.10
C ARG A 66 20.35 -8.64 -7.61
N GLU A 67 21.37 -9.43 -7.32
CA GLU A 67 21.41 -10.85 -7.71
C GLU A 67 20.31 -11.64 -6.99
N TYR A 68 20.07 -11.36 -5.71
CA TYR A 68 18.93 -11.95 -5.01
C TYR A 68 17.59 -11.61 -5.64
N LEU A 69 17.36 -10.36 -6.06
CA LEU A 69 16.13 -9.99 -6.77
C LEU A 69 15.96 -10.74 -8.10
N ALA A 70 17.05 -11.21 -8.72
CA ALA A 70 16.99 -12.08 -9.90
C ALA A 70 16.73 -13.56 -9.56
N SER A 71 16.72 -13.94 -8.29
CA SER A 71 16.51 -15.32 -7.85
C SER A 71 15.06 -15.77 -8.00
N ARG A 72 14.86 -17.10 -8.09
CA ARG A 72 13.52 -17.71 -8.12
C ARG A 72 12.73 -17.47 -6.83
N GLU A 73 13.41 -17.41 -5.70
CA GLU A 73 12.79 -17.17 -4.40
C GLU A 73 12.15 -15.78 -4.36
N ALA A 74 12.93 -14.74 -4.69
CA ALA A 74 12.42 -13.36 -4.74
C ALA A 74 11.27 -13.24 -5.75
N ALA A 75 11.41 -13.84 -6.94
CA ALA A 75 10.37 -13.82 -7.96
C ALA A 75 9.05 -14.47 -7.47
N GLN A 76 9.13 -15.58 -6.73
CA GLN A 76 7.95 -16.22 -6.14
C GLN A 76 7.29 -15.34 -5.09
N THR A 77 8.07 -14.72 -4.18
CA THR A 77 7.55 -13.77 -3.19
C THR A 77 6.84 -12.59 -3.86
N ALA A 78 7.48 -11.98 -4.87
CA ALA A 78 6.89 -10.87 -5.61
C ALA A 78 5.62 -11.28 -6.37
N GLN A 79 5.60 -12.48 -6.96
CA GLN A 79 4.42 -13.00 -7.66
C GLN A 79 3.27 -13.25 -6.70
N GLN A 80 3.51 -13.94 -5.58
CA GLN A 80 2.50 -14.17 -4.55
C GLN A 80 1.92 -12.85 -4.02
N ALA A 81 2.80 -11.88 -3.75
CA ALA A 81 2.40 -10.57 -3.29
C ALA A 81 1.50 -9.83 -4.29
N SER A 82 1.81 -9.97 -5.58
CA SER A 82 1.05 -9.31 -6.64
C SER A 82 -0.30 -9.94 -6.95
N GLN A 83 -0.53 -11.21 -6.54
CA GLN A 83 -1.73 -12.00 -6.90
C GLN A 83 -2.68 -12.24 -5.73
N ALA A 84 -2.23 -12.05 -4.49
CA ALA A 84 -3.06 -12.27 -3.31
C ALA A 84 -4.27 -11.30 -3.27
N PRO A 85 -5.50 -11.78 -3.05
CA PRO A 85 -6.65 -10.90 -2.82
C PRO A 85 -6.52 -10.17 -1.48
N GLN A 86 -6.98 -8.92 -1.41
CA GLN A 86 -7.01 -8.13 -0.17
C GLN A 86 -8.43 -7.86 0.29
N THR A 87 -8.62 -7.73 1.60
CA THR A 87 -9.92 -7.36 2.17
C THR A 87 -9.96 -5.87 2.45
N TRP A 88 -10.81 -5.15 1.72
CA TRP A 88 -11.07 -3.72 1.87
C TRP A 88 -12.33 -3.49 2.69
N THR A 89 -12.33 -2.46 3.54
CA THR A 89 -13.50 -2.13 4.36
C THR A 89 -14.14 -0.87 3.84
N LEU A 90 -15.44 -0.91 3.56
CA LEU A 90 -16.24 0.25 3.17
C LEU A 90 -16.70 1.03 4.40
N ARG A 91 -17.14 2.27 4.19
CA ARG A 91 -17.63 3.15 5.27
C ARG A 91 -18.85 2.61 6.01
N ASP A 92 -19.66 1.79 5.35
CA ASP A 92 -20.81 1.12 5.96
C ASP A 92 -20.41 -0.13 6.78
N GLY A 93 -19.11 -0.41 6.89
CA GLY A 93 -18.54 -1.56 7.60
C GLY A 93 -18.53 -2.86 6.79
N SER A 94 -19.11 -2.87 5.58
CA SER A 94 -19.05 -4.05 4.72
C SER A 94 -17.64 -4.25 4.16
N GLN A 95 -17.32 -5.50 3.85
CA GLN A 95 -15.99 -5.89 3.37
C GLN A 95 -16.06 -6.33 1.91
N VAL A 96 -15.00 -6.02 1.17
CA VAL A 96 -14.80 -6.40 -0.22
C VAL A 96 -13.47 -7.13 -0.34
N THR A 97 -13.52 -8.41 -0.67
CA THR A 97 -12.33 -9.19 -0.99
C THR A 97 -12.04 -9.07 -2.48
N ALA A 98 -11.01 -8.30 -2.83
CA ALA A 98 -10.60 -8.08 -4.21
C ALA A 98 -9.14 -7.64 -4.26
N ARG A 99 -8.51 -7.81 -5.42
CA ARG A 99 -7.15 -7.38 -5.65
C ARG A 99 -7.13 -5.94 -6.09
N VAL A 100 -6.41 -5.06 -5.39
CA VAL A 100 -6.18 -3.71 -5.92
C VAL A 100 -5.19 -3.77 -7.07
N VAL A 101 -5.49 -3.11 -8.18
CA VAL A 101 -4.63 -3.15 -9.38
C VAL A 101 -4.05 -1.79 -9.74
N ASP A 102 -4.82 -0.73 -9.57
CA ASP A 102 -4.41 0.64 -9.89
C ASP A 102 -5.23 1.69 -9.12
N TYR A 103 -4.79 2.94 -9.19
CA TYR A 103 -5.66 4.10 -9.04
C TYR A 103 -6.37 4.36 -10.35
N ALA A 104 -7.63 4.77 -10.29
CA ALA A 104 -8.40 5.02 -11.49
C ALA A 104 -9.34 6.21 -11.36
N GLN A 105 -9.50 6.89 -12.49
CA GLN A 105 -10.62 7.79 -12.75
C GLN A 105 -11.46 7.16 -13.85
N GLN A 106 -12.65 6.68 -13.51
CA GLN A 106 -13.55 5.99 -14.44
C GLN A 106 -14.89 6.71 -14.55
N GLN A 107 -15.48 6.65 -15.73
CA GLN A 107 -16.87 7.07 -15.91
C GLN A 107 -17.81 5.91 -15.61
N LEU A 108 -18.74 6.15 -14.68
CA LEU A 108 -19.83 5.25 -14.34
C LEU A 108 -21.10 5.76 -15.02
N THR A 109 -21.61 5.01 -15.99
CA THR A 109 -22.88 5.33 -16.66
C THR A 109 -24.00 4.51 -16.04
N LEU A 110 -24.97 5.20 -15.42
CA LEU A 110 -26.18 4.62 -14.88
C LEU A 110 -27.37 4.94 -15.77
N GLN A 111 -28.18 3.93 -16.04
CA GLN A 111 -29.37 4.10 -16.88
C GLN A 111 -30.42 3.06 -16.55
N ARG A 112 -31.69 3.42 -16.74
CA ARG A 112 -32.82 2.51 -16.62
C ARG A 112 -33.39 2.21 -18.01
N ARG A 113 -33.33 0.94 -18.44
CA ARG A 113 -33.89 0.48 -19.72
C ARG A 113 -34.85 -0.68 -19.48
N ARG A 114 -36.09 -0.58 -19.97
CA ARG A 114 -37.12 -1.64 -19.85
C ARG A 114 -37.28 -2.20 -18.42
N GLY A 115 -37.32 -1.29 -17.43
CA GLY A 115 -37.48 -1.65 -16.02
C GLY A 115 -36.24 -2.22 -15.33
N ARG A 116 -35.09 -2.28 -16.00
CA ARG A 116 -33.83 -2.76 -15.42
C ARG A 116 -32.80 -1.64 -15.31
N VAL A 117 -32.03 -1.65 -14.24
CA VAL A 117 -30.88 -0.74 -14.03
C VAL A 117 -29.65 -1.34 -14.68
N TYR A 118 -28.93 -0.53 -15.44
CA TYR A 118 -27.65 -0.87 -16.05
C TYR A 118 -26.57 0.06 -15.55
N VAL A 119 -25.39 -0.51 -15.36
CA VAL A 119 -24.14 0.18 -15.03
C VAL A 119 -23.13 -0.17 -16.11
N ASN A 120 -22.63 0.83 -16.84
CA ASN A 120 -21.72 0.61 -17.98
C ASN A 120 -22.24 -0.48 -18.94
N ASP A 121 -23.52 -0.37 -19.31
CA ASP A 121 -24.28 -1.32 -20.14
C ASP A 121 -24.43 -2.77 -19.62
N ARG A 122 -23.96 -3.07 -18.40
CA ARG A 122 -24.20 -4.35 -17.72
C ARG A 122 -25.40 -4.23 -16.75
N PRO A 123 -26.33 -5.19 -16.71
CA PRO A 123 -27.41 -5.17 -15.71
C PRO A 123 -26.86 -5.18 -14.28
N LEU A 124 -27.33 -4.27 -13.41
CA LEU A 124 -26.85 -4.13 -12.03
C LEU A 124 -26.86 -5.47 -11.28
N ARG A 125 -27.95 -6.23 -11.40
CA ARG A 125 -28.13 -7.55 -10.77
C ARG A 125 -27.11 -8.62 -11.18
N ASN A 126 -26.42 -8.42 -12.31
CA ASN A 126 -25.40 -9.34 -12.82
C ASN A 126 -23.99 -8.95 -12.33
N LEU A 127 -23.85 -7.81 -11.65
CA LEU A 127 -22.58 -7.33 -11.13
C LEU A 127 -22.28 -7.99 -9.77
N PRO A 128 -21.02 -7.97 -9.30
CA PRO A 128 -20.68 -8.50 -8.00
C PRO A 128 -21.49 -7.85 -6.87
N ALA A 129 -21.79 -8.63 -5.82
CA ALA A 129 -22.65 -8.18 -4.72
C ALA A 129 -22.13 -6.90 -4.03
N PHE A 130 -20.80 -6.73 -3.92
CA PHE A 130 -20.23 -5.50 -3.36
C PHE A 130 -20.52 -4.28 -4.26
N TYR A 131 -20.42 -4.46 -5.58
CA TYR A 131 -20.64 -3.38 -6.53
C TYR A 131 -22.11 -2.98 -6.59
N GLN A 132 -23.03 -3.95 -6.44
CA GLN A 132 -24.46 -3.68 -6.27
C GLN A 132 -24.77 -2.80 -5.06
N LYS A 133 -23.99 -2.92 -3.98
CA LYS A 133 -24.13 -2.09 -2.76
C LYS A 133 -23.47 -0.72 -2.91
N ILE A 134 -22.34 -0.65 -3.61
CA ILE A 134 -21.57 0.59 -3.80
C ILE A 134 -22.29 1.57 -4.74
N VAL A 135 -22.91 1.09 -5.82
CA VAL A 135 -23.52 1.97 -6.83
C VAL A 135 -24.56 2.95 -6.24
N PRO A 136 -25.52 2.51 -5.39
CA PRO A 136 -26.41 3.45 -4.69
C PRO A 136 -25.67 4.48 -3.81
N GLN A 137 -24.55 4.10 -3.19
CA GLN A 137 -23.75 5.01 -2.36
C GLN A 137 -23.02 6.06 -3.19
N ILE A 138 -22.56 5.71 -4.40
CA ILE A 138 -22.00 6.66 -5.37
C ILE A 138 -23.01 7.75 -5.69
N VAL A 139 -24.24 7.34 -6.03
CA VAL A 139 -25.32 8.30 -6.36
C VAL A 139 -25.71 9.11 -5.13
N ALA A 140 -25.73 8.49 -3.94
CA ALA A 140 -25.99 9.20 -2.70
C ALA A 140 -24.98 10.32 -2.43
N GLN A 141 -23.70 10.07 -2.68
CA GLN A 141 -22.67 11.08 -2.49
C GLN A 141 -22.70 12.17 -3.56
N ALA A 142 -23.00 11.83 -4.81
CA ALA A 142 -22.97 12.78 -5.92
C ALA A 142 -24.24 13.64 -6.03
N GLU A 143 -25.42 13.06 -5.75
CA GLU A 143 -26.73 13.64 -6.07
C GLU A 143 -27.69 13.61 -4.87
N ASN A 144 -27.19 13.36 -3.65
CA ASN A 144 -27.96 13.33 -2.40
C ASN A 144 -29.16 12.37 -2.43
N LEU A 145 -28.94 11.14 -2.92
CA LEU A 145 -29.94 10.07 -2.85
C LEU A 145 -30.37 9.80 -1.41
N SER A 146 -31.64 10.06 -1.10
CA SER A 146 -32.17 9.97 0.28
C SER A 146 -32.13 8.57 0.87
N ARG A 147 -32.17 7.53 0.01
CA ARG A 147 -32.08 6.12 0.39
C ARG A 147 -30.99 5.44 -0.43
N PRO A 148 -29.77 5.24 0.10
CA PRO A 148 -28.65 4.60 -0.60
C PRO A 148 -28.84 3.07 -0.68
N THR A 149 -29.98 2.64 -1.22
CA THR A 149 -30.35 1.25 -1.43
C THR A 149 -30.65 1.03 -2.91
N GLN A 150 -30.70 -0.23 -3.35
CA GLN A 150 -31.08 -0.54 -4.72
C GLN A 150 -32.49 0.00 -5.06
N ALA A 151 -33.45 -0.15 -4.15
CA ALA A 151 -34.79 0.40 -4.33
C ALA A 151 -34.78 1.93 -4.45
N GLY A 152 -34.02 2.62 -3.60
CA GLY A 152 -33.87 4.07 -3.69
C GLY A 152 -33.22 4.52 -5.00
N LEU A 153 -32.21 3.80 -5.47
CA LEU A 153 -31.57 4.05 -6.76
C LEU A 153 -32.57 3.87 -7.93
N GLU A 154 -33.38 2.81 -7.88
CA GLU A 154 -34.42 2.55 -8.88
C GLU A 154 -35.45 3.68 -8.92
N ASP A 155 -35.95 4.13 -7.77
CA ASP A 155 -36.88 5.25 -7.65
C ASP A 155 -36.28 6.54 -8.22
N TRP A 156 -35.03 6.84 -7.87
CA TRP A 156 -34.32 8.00 -8.38
C TRP A 156 -34.15 7.94 -9.90
N LEU A 157 -33.80 6.78 -10.46
CA LEU A 157 -33.69 6.58 -11.91
C LEU A 157 -35.02 6.70 -12.65
N VAL A 158 -36.15 6.38 -12.00
CA VAL A 158 -37.49 6.65 -12.57
C VAL A 158 -37.68 8.15 -12.77
N GLY A 159 -37.25 8.97 -11.79
CA GLY A 159 -37.28 10.44 -11.90
C GLY A 159 -36.45 10.99 -13.07
N GLN A 160 -35.38 10.29 -13.48
CA GLN A 160 -34.51 10.69 -14.59
C GLN A 160 -35.10 10.42 -15.99
N ARG A 161 -36.34 9.91 -16.08
CA ARG A 161 -37.07 9.63 -17.35
C ARG A 161 -36.28 8.78 -18.36
N GLY A 162 -35.39 7.91 -17.88
CA GLY A 162 -34.60 7.00 -18.72
C GLY A 162 -33.34 7.60 -19.36
N GLY A 163 -33.03 8.88 -19.09
CA GLY A 163 -31.76 9.47 -19.54
C GLY A 163 -30.55 8.82 -18.84
N PRO A 164 -29.44 8.55 -19.55
CA PRO A 164 -28.23 8.08 -18.91
C PRO A 164 -27.64 9.17 -18.01
N ARG A 165 -27.12 8.77 -16.86
CA ARG A 165 -26.42 9.63 -15.91
C ARG A 165 -24.99 9.14 -15.79
N VAL A 166 -24.04 10.04 -16.02
CA VAL A 166 -22.62 9.73 -16.00
C VAL A 166 -22.01 10.34 -14.76
N PHE A 167 -21.26 9.54 -14.01
CA PHE A 167 -20.54 9.96 -12.82
C PHE A 167 -19.05 9.74 -13.03
N SER A 168 -18.22 10.71 -12.64
CA SER A 168 -16.77 10.51 -12.54
C SER A 168 -16.46 9.88 -11.19
N VAL A 169 -15.92 8.66 -11.21
CA VAL A 169 -15.51 7.93 -10.02
C VAL A 169 -13.99 7.96 -9.95
N GLU A 170 -13.47 8.60 -8.90
CA GLU A 170 -12.05 8.63 -8.58
C GLU A 170 -11.78 7.74 -7.37
N GLY A 171 -10.83 6.82 -7.50
CA GLY A 171 -10.41 5.97 -6.40
C GLY A 171 -9.50 4.84 -6.82
N VAL A 172 -9.83 3.63 -6.37
CA VAL A 172 -9.03 2.42 -6.61
C VAL A 172 -9.76 1.49 -7.56
N LEU A 173 -9.00 0.84 -8.43
CA LEU A 173 -9.48 -0.20 -9.30
C LEU A 173 -9.28 -1.55 -8.60
N LEU A 174 -10.38 -2.26 -8.38
CA LEU A 174 -10.39 -3.57 -7.75
C LEU A 174 -10.69 -4.64 -8.78
N GLU A 175 -9.80 -5.61 -8.92
CA GLU A 175 -10.01 -6.81 -9.73
C GLU A 175 -10.56 -7.94 -8.85
N THR A 176 -11.64 -8.55 -9.34
CA THR A 176 -12.28 -9.70 -8.70
C THR A 176 -11.65 -11.02 -9.14
N GLU A 177 -11.98 -12.13 -8.47
CA GLU A 177 -11.46 -13.47 -8.81
C GLU A 177 -11.73 -13.88 -10.26
N ASN A 178 -12.78 -13.33 -10.88
CA ASN A 178 -13.14 -13.59 -12.28
C ASN A 178 -12.36 -12.72 -13.29
N GLY A 179 -11.45 -11.87 -12.82
CA GLY A 179 -10.67 -10.94 -13.66
C GLY A 179 -11.43 -9.68 -14.10
N ASP A 180 -12.68 -9.50 -13.66
CA ASP A 180 -13.39 -8.24 -13.89
C ASP A 180 -12.88 -7.15 -12.96
N GLU A 181 -12.67 -5.95 -13.50
CA GLU A 181 -12.21 -4.76 -12.77
C GLU A 181 -13.36 -3.78 -12.48
N TYR A 182 -13.37 -3.25 -11.25
CA TYR A 182 -14.40 -2.34 -10.76
C TYR A 182 -13.77 -1.15 -10.04
N GLY A 183 -14.06 0.06 -10.52
CA GLY A 183 -13.68 1.29 -9.84
C GLY A 183 -14.49 1.49 -8.55
N VAL A 184 -13.79 1.56 -7.41
CA VAL A 184 -14.36 1.90 -6.12
C VAL A 184 -13.96 3.33 -5.76
N PRO A 185 -14.94 4.24 -5.56
CA PRO A 185 -14.64 5.59 -5.17
C PRO A 185 -13.91 5.63 -3.84
N PHE A 186 -12.86 6.44 -3.78
CA PHE A 186 -12.01 6.57 -2.61
C PHE A 186 -12.80 6.96 -1.35
N SER A 187 -13.82 7.81 -1.52
CA SER A 187 -14.68 8.30 -0.44
C SER A 187 -15.55 7.22 0.22
N LEU A 188 -15.75 6.08 -0.43
CA LEU A 188 -16.53 4.96 0.11
C LEU A 188 -15.70 3.96 0.91
N LEU A 189 -14.37 4.04 0.81
CA LEU A 189 -13.48 3.25 1.64
C LEU A 189 -13.50 3.77 3.08
N SER A 190 -13.24 2.90 4.06
CA SER A 190 -13.15 3.27 5.46
C SER A 190 -12.13 4.39 5.69
N ASP A 191 -12.28 5.17 6.76
CA ASP A 191 -11.34 6.26 7.06
C ASP A 191 -9.91 5.74 7.33
N GLU A 192 -9.77 4.48 7.74
CA GLU A 192 -8.48 3.81 7.84
C GLU A 192 -7.87 3.56 6.45
N ASP A 193 -8.61 2.90 5.56
CA ASP A 193 -8.18 2.61 4.18
C ASP A 193 -7.86 3.89 3.43
N GLN A 194 -8.67 4.93 3.63
CA GLN A 194 -8.42 6.24 3.04
C GLN A 194 -7.10 6.84 3.55
N ARG A 195 -6.81 6.80 4.85
CA ARG A 195 -5.54 7.36 5.37
C ARG A 195 -4.32 6.70 4.73
N VAL A 196 -4.39 5.39 4.50
CA VAL A 196 -3.32 4.60 3.87
C VAL A 196 -3.19 4.94 2.38
N LEU A 197 -4.30 5.05 1.67
CA LEU A 197 -4.31 5.14 0.20
C LEU A 197 -4.22 6.58 -0.35
N ARG A 198 -4.64 7.59 0.43
CA ARG A 198 -4.64 9.01 0.04
C ARG A 198 -3.30 9.53 -0.50
N PRO A 199 -2.15 9.17 0.09
CA PRO A 199 -0.85 9.68 -0.35
C PRO A 199 -0.50 9.20 -1.76
N GLY A 200 -0.72 7.92 -2.03
CA GLY A 200 -0.51 7.33 -3.36
C GLY A 200 -1.51 7.87 -4.38
N LEU A 201 -2.77 8.08 -3.99
CA LEU A 201 -3.77 8.70 -4.87
C LEU A 201 -3.34 10.10 -5.30
N ARG A 202 -2.87 10.94 -4.36
CA ARG A 202 -2.37 12.29 -4.67
C ARG A 202 -1.15 12.27 -5.58
N ALA A 203 -0.22 11.34 -5.34
CA ALA A 203 0.94 11.17 -6.19
C ALA A 203 0.53 10.76 -7.61
N TRP A 204 -0.37 9.79 -7.76
CA TRP A 204 -0.92 9.37 -9.04
C TRP A 204 -1.65 10.51 -9.76
N GLN A 205 -2.48 11.29 -9.06
CA GLN A 205 -3.15 12.47 -9.62
C GLN A 205 -2.14 13.52 -10.14
N ALA A 206 -1.03 13.73 -9.44
CA ALA A 206 0.02 14.64 -9.88
C ALA A 206 0.74 14.14 -11.14
N GLU A 207 0.94 12.82 -11.29
CA GLU A 207 1.52 12.22 -12.49
C GLU A 207 0.53 12.20 -13.67
N GLN A 208 -0.77 12.01 -13.41
CA GLN A 208 -1.84 12.12 -14.42
C GLN A 208 -1.86 13.53 -15.05
N GLN A 209 -1.80 14.57 -14.22
CA GLN A 209 -1.77 15.97 -14.70
C GLN A 209 -0.54 16.29 -15.57
N ARG A 210 0.53 15.51 -15.44
CA ARG A 210 1.77 15.65 -16.20
C ARG A 210 1.85 14.72 -17.40
N GLU A 211 0.79 13.95 -17.67
CA GLU A 211 0.74 12.90 -18.70
C GLU A 211 1.91 11.89 -18.60
N ASN A 212 2.42 11.68 -17.38
CA ASN A 212 3.58 10.83 -17.13
C ASN A 212 3.15 9.37 -16.91
N TYR A 213 3.06 8.61 -17.99
CA TYR A 213 2.64 7.21 -17.97
C TYR A 213 3.53 6.31 -17.09
N GLN A 214 4.85 6.53 -17.09
CA GLN A 214 5.77 5.76 -16.24
C GLN A 214 5.52 6.03 -14.74
N GLY A 215 5.26 7.29 -14.39
CA GLY A 215 4.91 7.67 -13.02
C GLY A 215 3.60 7.03 -12.54
N GLN A 216 2.62 6.87 -13.44
CA GLN A 216 1.36 6.18 -13.13
C GLN A 216 1.58 4.69 -12.85
N GLN A 217 2.39 4.00 -13.66
CA GLN A 217 2.73 2.60 -13.44
C GLN A 217 3.47 2.38 -12.11
N ASP A 218 4.38 3.30 -11.76
CA ASP A 218 5.08 3.27 -10.48
C ASP A 218 4.12 3.45 -9.29
N ALA A 219 3.12 4.32 -9.43
CA ALA A 219 2.09 4.50 -8.40
C ALA A 219 1.22 3.25 -8.23
N ALA A 220 0.77 2.64 -9.33
CA ALA A 220 0.01 1.38 -9.34
C ALA A 220 0.79 0.24 -8.67
N TYR A 221 2.11 0.20 -8.91
CA TYR A 221 2.99 -0.79 -8.33
C TYR A 221 3.14 -0.61 -6.81
N ARG A 222 3.41 0.61 -6.34
CA ARG A 222 3.49 0.91 -4.89
C ARG A 222 2.17 0.63 -4.18
N LEU A 223 1.05 0.93 -4.83
CA LEU A 223 -0.29 0.62 -4.30
C LEU A 223 -0.47 -0.88 -4.04
N ARG A 224 -0.08 -1.73 -5.01
CA ARG A 224 -0.14 -3.19 -4.86
C ARG A 224 0.74 -3.69 -3.71
N ALA A 225 1.97 -3.18 -3.62
CA ALA A 225 2.89 -3.54 -2.54
C ALA A 225 2.33 -3.17 -1.16
N LEU A 226 1.79 -1.95 -1.03
CA LEU A 226 1.15 -1.44 0.18
C LEU A 226 -0.04 -2.31 0.62
N ALA A 227 -0.90 -2.67 -0.33
CA ALA A 227 -2.06 -3.50 -0.06
C ALA A 227 -1.67 -4.89 0.43
N HIS A 228 -0.65 -5.49 -0.18
CA HIS A 228 -0.14 -6.80 0.21
C HIS A 228 0.44 -6.80 1.63
N ALA A 229 1.34 -5.87 1.94
CA ALA A 229 1.93 -5.76 3.27
C ALA A 229 0.88 -5.57 4.37
N ARG A 230 -0.12 -4.72 4.11
CA ARG A 230 -1.23 -4.50 5.04
C ARG A 230 -2.05 -5.77 5.31
N GLN A 231 -2.22 -6.62 4.30
CA GLN A 231 -2.96 -7.88 4.44
C GLN A 231 -2.19 -8.89 5.30
N GLN A 232 -0.86 -8.95 5.15
CA GLN A 232 -0.02 -9.85 5.93
C GLN A 232 0.05 -9.43 7.40
N ASN A 233 -0.11 -8.15 7.68
CA ASN A 233 0.22 -7.62 8.99
C ASN A 233 -0.89 -6.75 9.59
N ASN A 234 -1.61 -7.31 10.58
CA ASN A 234 -2.68 -6.62 11.27
C ASN A 234 -2.20 -5.42 12.12
N GLN A 235 -0.90 -5.33 12.42
CA GLN A 235 -0.29 -4.25 13.23
C GLN A 235 0.10 -3.00 12.41
N VAL A 236 0.37 -3.16 11.10
CA VAL A 236 0.62 -2.07 10.12
C VAL A 236 -0.48 -0.99 10.12
N ARG A 237 -1.69 -1.33 10.62
CA ARG A 237 -2.86 -0.45 10.66
C ARG A 237 -2.67 0.87 11.43
N ARG A 238 -1.75 0.95 12.40
CA ARG A 238 -1.64 2.13 13.29
C ARG A 238 -0.55 3.13 12.88
N GLU A 239 0.55 2.68 12.29
CA GLU A 239 1.78 3.47 12.14
C GLU A 239 1.92 4.13 10.75
N MET A 240 1.23 3.63 9.72
CA MET A 240 1.33 4.16 8.35
C MET A 240 0.75 5.58 8.15
N ALA A 241 -0.06 6.08 9.08
CA ALA A 241 -0.60 7.45 9.02
C ALA A 241 0.50 8.51 9.20
N GLU A 242 1.53 8.22 10.00
CA GLU A 242 2.67 9.13 10.21
C GLU A 242 3.69 9.07 9.06
N LEU A 243 3.78 7.90 8.41
CA LEU A 243 4.75 7.61 7.36
C LEU A 243 4.51 8.35 6.05
N SER A 244 3.24 8.40 5.63
CA SER A 244 2.85 9.10 4.40
C SER A 244 3.20 10.59 4.39
N LEU A 245 3.19 11.20 5.58
CA LEU A 245 3.60 12.58 5.82
C LEU A 245 5.11 12.77 5.68
N ASN A 246 5.92 11.77 6.08
CA ASN A 246 7.37 11.83 5.98
C ASN A 246 7.88 11.59 4.56
N LEU A 247 7.30 10.62 3.83
CA LEU A 247 7.65 10.32 2.43
C LEU A 247 7.32 11.49 1.48
N GLN A 248 6.18 12.15 1.67
CA GLN A 248 5.82 13.35 0.90
C GLN A 248 6.73 14.55 1.22
N GLN A 249 7.14 14.71 2.48
CA GLN A 249 8.05 15.79 2.87
C GLN A 249 9.48 15.56 2.37
N ALA A 250 9.95 14.31 2.30
CA ALA A 250 11.28 13.99 1.75
C ALA A 250 11.33 14.20 0.22
N GLN A 251 10.27 13.84 -0.51
CA GLN A 251 10.16 14.08 -1.95
C GLN A 251 9.99 15.56 -2.31
N ALA A 252 9.37 16.36 -1.42
CA ALA A 252 9.25 17.81 -1.56
C ALA A 252 10.45 18.61 -1.00
N GLY A 253 11.49 17.94 -0.44
CA GLY A 253 12.66 18.60 0.14
C GLY A 253 12.41 19.31 1.49
N ILE A 254 11.30 19.01 2.16
CA ILE A 254 10.84 19.61 3.43
C ILE A 254 11.43 18.88 4.65
N THR A 255 11.74 17.60 4.54
CA THR A 255 12.44 16.80 5.58
C THR A 255 13.71 16.18 5.02
N SER A 256 14.74 16.08 5.85
CA SER A 256 16.01 15.44 5.51
C SER A 256 16.21 14.18 6.36
N ALA A 257 16.96 13.22 5.84
CA ALA A 257 17.53 12.17 6.68
C ALA A 257 18.64 12.78 7.54
N TRP A 258 18.64 12.48 8.82
CA TRP A 258 19.65 12.90 9.78
C TRP A 258 20.25 11.68 10.43
N GLU A 259 21.57 11.62 10.45
CA GLU A 259 22.30 10.62 11.20
C GLU A 259 22.58 11.18 12.59
N VAL A 260 22.13 10.46 13.62
CA VAL A 260 22.33 10.79 15.03
C VAL A 260 23.19 9.69 15.63
N THR A 261 24.38 10.05 16.10
CA THR A 261 25.19 9.14 16.92
C THR A 261 24.54 9.04 18.29
N LEU A 262 24.34 7.83 18.80
CA LEU A 262 23.81 7.57 20.13
C LEU A 262 24.88 6.91 20.99
N TYR A 263 25.07 7.42 22.20
CA TYR A 263 25.92 6.83 23.23
C TYR A 263 25.06 6.20 24.32
N PRO A 264 25.47 5.07 24.91
CA PRO A 264 24.78 4.52 26.08
C PRO A 264 24.80 5.52 27.24
N ALA A 265 23.70 5.63 27.98
CA ALA A 265 23.69 6.36 29.25
C ALA A 265 24.52 5.62 30.30
N ALA A 266 25.01 6.34 31.32
CA ALA A 266 25.78 5.75 32.41
C ALA A 266 24.98 4.61 33.07
N GLY A 267 25.55 3.41 33.10
CA GLY A 267 24.91 2.20 33.62
C GLY A 267 24.24 1.30 32.58
N VAL A 268 24.18 1.71 31.30
CA VAL A 268 23.68 0.87 30.20
C VAL A 268 24.85 0.19 29.49
N SER A 269 24.89 -1.15 29.55
CA SER A 269 25.90 -1.93 28.85
C SER A 269 25.53 -2.10 27.36
N ALA A 270 25.80 -1.07 26.56
CA ALA A 270 25.61 -1.11 25.11
C ALA A 270 26.70 -0.33 24.37
N ALA A 271 26.98 -0.67 23.11
CA ALA A 271 27.93 0.07 22.29
C ALA A 271 27.31 1.36 21.74
N PRO A 272 28.12 2.40 21.45
CA PRO A 272 27.67 3.53 20.64
C PRO A 272 27.15 3.06 19.28
N ARG A 273 26.07 3.67 18.78
CA ARG A 273 25.46 3.30 17.50
C ARG A 273 24.96 4.52 16.74
N TRP A 274 24.94 4.44 15.42
CA TRP A 274 24.40 5.47 14.55
C TRP A 274 22.98 5.10 14.16
N VAL A 275 22.05 6.05 14.30
CA VAL A 275 20.66 5.87 13.89
C VAL A 275 20.30 6.96 12.90
N VAL A 276 19.74 6.56 11.77
CA VAL A 276 19.22 7.49 10.76
C VAL A 276 17.74 7.72 11.02
N VAL A 277 17.37 8.97 11.22
CA VAL A 277 16.01 9.38 11.54
C VAL A 277 15.58 10.54 10.66
N TRP A 278 14.30 10.54 10.30
CA TRP A 278 13.73 11.60 9.49
C TRP A 278 13.33 12.78 10.36
N GLY A 279 13.71 13.99 9.96
CA GLY A 279 13.39 15.22 10.68
C GLY A 279 13.42 16.43 9.77
N ARG A 280 12.59 17.43 10.09
CA ARG A 280 12.63 18.76 9.45
C ARG A 280 13.94 19.49 9.79
N ASP A 281 14.43 19.25 11.00
CA ASP A 281 15.70 19.78 11.51
C ASP A 281 16.41 18.75 12.40
N SER A 282 17.64 19.07 12.78
CA SER A 282 18.47 18.23 13.65
C SER A 282 17.86 18.01 15.03
N ARG A 283 17.07 18.96 15.56
CA ARG A 283 16.45 18.85 16.88
C ARG A 283 15.32 17.81 16.88
N GLN A 284 14.46 17.86 15.87
CA GLN A 284 13.39 16.87 15.68
C GLN A 284 13.97 15.46 15.44
N ALA A 285 15.05 15.37 14.66
CA ALA A 285 15.80 14.13 14.47
C ALA A 285 16.34 13.60 15.81
N THR A 286 17.03 14.41 16.59
CA THR A 286 17.55 14.01 17.91
C THR A 286 16.44 13.49 18.83
N LEU A 287 15.31 14.19 18.92
CA LEU A 287 14.19 13.78 19.78
C LEU A 287 13.64 12.41 19.36
N ARG A 288 13.40 12.19 18.06
CA ARG A 288 12.95 10.90 17.52
C ARG A 288 13.96 9.78 17.78
N ALA A 289 15.24 10.05 17.58
CA ALA A 289 16.30 9.06 17.83
C ALA A 289 16.33 8.62 19.31
N LEU A 290 16.07 9.54 20.24
CA LEU A 290 16.01 9.26 21.68
C LEU A 290 14.70 8.56 22.09
N GLU A 291 13.56 8.92 21.49
CA GLU A 291 12.28 8.23 21.69
C GLU A 291 12.37 6.75 21.29
N GLN A 292 13.01 6.47 20.15
CA GLN A 292 13.21 5.12 19.64
C GLN A 292 14.30 4.33 20.38
N ASN A 293 15.17 5.01 21.14
CA ASN A 293 16.30 4.39 21.84
C ASN A 293 16.37 4.84 23.31
N PRO A 294 15.44 4.38 24.16
CA PRO A 294 15.46 4.70 25.58
C PRO A 294 16.74 4.19 26.25
N GLY A 295 17.33 5.00 27.13
CA GLY A 295 18.60 4.68 27.80
C GLY A 295 19.87 5.07 27.02
N PHE A 296 19.71 5.74 25.87
CA PHE A 296 20.81 6.35 25.12
C PHE A 296 20.77 7.88 25.23
N VAL A 297 21.92 8.51 25.02
CA VAL A 297 22.09 9.96 24.93
C VAL A 297 22.58 10.33 23.53
N ALA A 298 22.07 11.44 23.01
CA ALA A 298 22.39 11.87 21.67
C ALA A 298 23.77 12.53 21.61
N GLY A 299 24.57 12.07 20.66
CA GLY A 299 25.86 12.62 20.26
C GLY A 299 25.74 13.51 19.01
N PRO A 300 26.81 13.59 18.19
CA PRO A 300 26.80 14.38 16.97
C PRO A 300 25.64 14.04 16.03
N VAL A 301 25.00 15.07 15.49
CA VAL A 301 23.91 14.96 14.51
C VAL A 301 24.34 15.61 13.21
N ARG A 302 24.28 14.87 12.11
CA ARG A 302 24.62 15.37 10.77
C ARG A 302 23.49 15.14 9.78
N ARG A 303 23.29 16.12 8.90
CA ARG A 303 22.35 15.99 7.78
C ARG A 303 22.96 15.08 6.72
N VAL A 304 22.22 14.06 6.31
CA VAL A 304 22.63 13.18 5.21
C VAL A 304 22.40 13.96 3.91
N ALA A 305 23.47 14.41 3.26
CA ALA A 305 23.37 15.13 2.00
C ALA A 305 23.09 14.15 0.86
N ARG A 306 21.98 14.36 0.14
CA ARG A 306 21.71 13.66 -1.13
C ARG A 306 22.76 14.09 -2.14
N ARG A 307 23.69 13.20 -2.52
CA ARG A 307 24.59 13.43 -3.65
C ARG A 307 23.74 13.48 -4.92
N VAL A 308 23.37 14.67 -5.35
CA VAL A 308 22.85 14.90 -6.71
C VAL A 308 24.05 14.79 -7.64
N ARG A 309 24.22 13.64 -8.31
CA ARG A 309 25.10 13.60 -9.48
C ARG A 309 24.41 14.42 -10.58
N ARG A 310 25.08 15.49 -11.02
CA ARG A 310 24.77 16.19 -12.26
C ARG A 310 25.06 15.29 -13.46
#